data_AF-A0A916RGP4-F1
#
_entry.id   AF-A0A916RGP4-F1
#
_cell.length_a   1.000
_cell.length_b   1.000
_cell.length_c   1.000
_cell.angle_alpha   90.00
_cell.angle_beta   90.00
_cell.angle_gamma   90.00
#
_symmetry.space_group_name_H-M   'P 1'
#
loop_
_entity.id
_entity.type
_entity.pdbx_description
1 polymer ?
#
loop_
_entity_poly.entity_id
_entity_poly.type
_entity_poly.pdbx_seq_one_letter_code
_entity_poly.pdbx_strand_id
1 'polypeptide(L)'
;MQEITGLQANKNSNAVNINEQIVPTKNSEVISQTPTEEINVQTALFEVTIAKLNSNLINLSKLPMEIDILRGAKKQELIYIALCKFEDILDELRITPILLEEIPQKRNEIVSKLWEVTTQVFFSKYYQVEISSSTMTLNSFAEKIKLEVMPVLLNDVENVHKFILNKIPLVEELIGHLLFQVSLVVDNKSCAVGTPEAMQLSEALLQNFLISIANAVMYPLLNNFADVEEIKEDFYSRQLLSTRDIEKFRNSLSWRYRIEQYVGEPKAIFESNFSLFVLNESGIKKMAIYSPRRHELAKLSGIPLTVTLLLETRDAIAPGVRATVSFIGSGIVYLLTQVVGRGIGLIGRGIFQGLGNSFQDAKFGRNNNKAETKRNN
;
A
#
# COMPACT_ATOMS: atom_id res chain seq x y z
N MET A 1 -76.23 -38.24 31.23
CA MET A 1 -77.19 -38.46 30.14
C MET A 1 -76.39 -38.39 28.85
N GLN A 2 -76.19 -39.54 28.19
CA GLN A 2 -75.57 -39.78 26.85
C GLN A 2 -74.13 -39.24 26.69
N GLU A 3 -73.05 -40.03 26.76
CA GLU A 3 -72.63 -41.20 25.94
C GLU A 3 -72.74 -40.99 24.43
N ILE A 4 -71.59 -41.12 23.73
CA ILE A 4 -71.27 -41.95 22.54
C ILE A 4 -69.83 -41.53 22.13
N THR A 5 -68.75 -42.29 22.33
CA THR A 5 -68.34 -43.66 21.95
C THR A 5 -67.67 -43.74 20.57
N GLY A 6 -66.48 -44.38 20.56
CA GLY A 6 -65.73 -44.89 19.40
C GLY A 6 -64.24 -44.56 19.52
N LEU A 7 -63.34 -45.33 20.14
CA LEU A 7 -63.13 -46.79 20.29
C LEU A 7 -62.65 -47.48 18.99
N GLN A 8 -61.47 -48.12 19.14
CA GLN A 8 -60.83 -49.18 18.34
C GLN A 8 -59.85 -48.71 17.25
N ALA A 9 -58.67 -49.33 17.05
CA ALA A 9 -58.01 -50.50 17.65
C ALA A 9 -56.54 -50.46 17.14
N ASN A 10 -55.52 -50.62 17.99
CA ASN A 10 -54.87 -51.89 18.37
C ASN A 10 -53.91 -52.42 17.28
N LYS A 11 -52.59 -52.42 17.53
CA LYS A 11 -51.77 -53.61 17.88
C LYS A 11 -50.27 -53.39 17.62
N ASN A 12 -49.52 -53.59 18.70
CA ASN A 12 -48.29 -54.39 18.85
C ASN A 12 -47.21 -54.41 17.77
N SER A 13 -46.00 -54.06 18.20
CA SER A 13 -44.81 -54.94 18.17
C SER A 13 -43.65 -54.24 18.92
N ASN A 14 -43.35 -54.66 20.14
CA ASN A 14 -42.27 -55.58 20.52
C ASN A 14 -40.83 -55.04 20.36
N ALA A 15 -40.26 -54.73 21.53
CA ALA A 15 -38.92 -55.06 22.03
C ALA A 15 -37.69 -54.87 21.12
N VAL A 16 -36.69 -54.11 21.60
CA VAL A 16 -35.38 -54.64 22.04
C VAL A 16 -34.73 -53.62 22.99
N ASN A 17 -34.12 -54.16 24.04
CA ASN A 17 -33.35 -53.52 25.10
C ASN A 17 -31.89 -53.31 24.63
N ILE A 18 -31.32 -52.11 24.75
CA ILE A 18 -29.86 -51.91 24.69
C ILE A 18 -29.48 -50.81 25.70
N ASN A 19 -28.68 -51.21 26.68
CA ASN A 19 -27.85 -50.33 27.49
C ASN A 19 -26.83 -49.64 26.57
N GLU A 20 -26.87 -48.31 26.44
CA GLU A 20 -25.70 -47.53 26.03
C GLU A 20 -25.66 -46.19 26.78
N GLN A 21 -24.61 -46.12 27.61
CA GLN A 21 -23.87 -45.00 28.15
C GLN A 21 -24.34 -43.57 27.78
N ILE A 22 -24.60 -42.80 28.84
CA ILE A 22 -24.76 -41.35 28.83
C ILE A 22 -23.46 -40.71 28.31
N VAL A 23 -23.48 -40.20 27.08
CA VAL A 23 -22.47 -39.30 26.51
C VAL A 23 -22.92 -37.87 26.79
N PRO A 24 -22.16 -37.04 27.53
CA PRO A 24 -22.46 -35.62 27.59
C PRO A 24 -21.81 -34.92 26.38
N THR A 25 -22.61 -34.61 25.37
CA THR A 25 -22.25 -33.64 24.33
C THR A 25 -22.46 -32.23 24.89
N LYS A 26 -21.40 -31.63 25.42
CA LYS A 26 -21.26 -30.19 25.63
C LYS A 26 -19.81 -29.81 25.44
N ASN A 27 -19.50 -29.21 24.30
CA ASN A 27 -18.39 -28.28 24.14
C ASN A 27 -18.92 -27.08 23.32
N SER A 28 -19.77 -26.29 23.97
CA SER A 28 -19.73 -24.85 23.77
C SER A 28 -18.51 -24.39 24.56
N GLU A 29 -17.55 -23.73 23.91
CA GLU A 29 -16.36 -23.22 24.59
C GLU A 29 -16.78 -22.21 25.66
N VAL A 30 -16.73 -22.66 26.91
CA VAL A 30 -16.81 -21.82 28.10
C VAL A 30 -15.38 -21.36 28.39
N ILE A 31 -15.17 -20.05 28.29
CA ILE A 31 -13.93 -19.38 28.67
C ILE A 31 -13.73 -19.58 30.18
N SER A 32 -12.71 -20.38 30.55
CA SER A 32 -12.08 -20.33 31.87
C SER A 32 -10.78 -19.55 31.73
N GLN A 33 -10.82 -18.23 31.90
CA GLN A 33 -9.65 -17.38 31.97
C GLN A 33 -9.01 -17.49 33.37
N THR A 34 -7.73 -17.89 33.40
CA THR A 34 -6.81 -17.58 34.50
C THR A 34 -6.21 -16.20 34.22
N PRO A 35 -6.03 -15.32 35.22
CA PRO A 35 -5.64 -13.93 34.98
C PRO A 35 -4.13 -13.87 34.71
N THR A 36 -3.78 -13.85 33.43
CA THR A 36 -2.50 -13.29 32.97
C THR A 36 -2.88 -11.99 32.27
N GLU A 37 -2.29 -10.86 32.66
CA GLU A 37 -2.62 -9.52 32.13
C GLU A 37 -2.81 -9.55 30.61
N GLU A 38 -4.06 -9.57 30.15
CA GLU A 38 -4.39 -9.54 28.73
C GLU A 38 -3.97 -8.17 28.20
N ILE A 39 -2.94 -8.15 27.35
CA ILE A 39 -2.52 -6.93 26.65
C ILE A 39 -3.73 -6.42 25.86
N ASN A 40 -4.24 -5.24 26.23
CA ASN A 40 -5.24 -4.57 25.41
C ASN A 40 -4.58 -4.12 24.10
N VAL A 41 -4.80 -4.91 23.05
CA VAL A 41 -4.21 -4.71 21.72
C VAL A 41 -4.55 -3.33 21.16
N GLN A 42 -5.77 -2.83 21.35
CA GLN A 42 -6.12 -1.47 20.91
C GLN A 42 -5.24 -0.44 21.60
N THR A 43 -5.15 -0.48 22.93
CA THR A 43 -4.36 0.48 23.71
C THR A 43 -2.90 0.48 23.26
N ALA A 44 -2.31 -0.71 23.12
CA ALA A 44 -0.93 -0.84 22.65
C ALA A 44 -0.71 -0.24 21.24
N LEU A 45 -1.62 -0.50 20.29
CA LEU A 45 -1.54 0.04 18.93
C LEU A 45 -1.70 1.56 18.89
N PHE A 46 -2.60 2.10 19.71
CA PHE A 46 -2.91 3.52 19.75
C PHE A 46 -1.74 4.29 20.38
N GLU A 47 -1.17 3.81 21.48
CA GLU A 47 0.00 4.39 22.11
C GLU A 47 1.22 4.43 21.18
N VAL A 48 1.51 3.33 20.48
CA VAL A 48 2.62 3.27 19.51
C VAL A 48 2.38 4.23 18.35
N THR A 49 1.14 4.32 17.86
CA THR A 49 0.77 5.26 16.78
C THR A 49 0.94 6.72 17.24
N ILE A 50 0.47 7.06 18.44
CA ILE A 50 0.62 8.40 19.04
C ILE A 50 2.11 8.75 19.19
N ALA A 51 2.93 7.82 19.68
CA ALA A 51 4.37 8.05 19.81
C ALA A 51 5.02 8.40 18.45
N LYS A 52 4.62 7.71 17.38
CA LYS A 52 5.13 7.96 16.02
C LYS A 52 4.56 9.25 15.38
N LEU A 53 3.36 9.66 15.75
CA LEU A 53 2.74 10.91 15.29
C LEU A 53 3.52 12.15 15.72
N ASN A 54 4.23 12.10 16.86
CA ASN A 54 5.04 13.21 17.34
C ASN A 54 6.27 13.53 16.46
N SER A 55 6.55 12.72 15.43
CA SER A 55 7.56 13.05 14.41
C SER A 55 7.09 14.19 13.48
N ASN A 56 7.99 14.73 12.66
CA ASN A 56 7.66 15.84 11.73
C ASN A 56 6.71 15.45 10.57
N LEU A 57 6.36 14.15 10.44
CA LEU A 57 5.47 13.62 9.42
C LEU A 57 5.82 14.06 7.98
N ILE A 58 7.12 14.16 7.70
CA ILE A 58 7.62 14.42 6.34
C ILE A 58 7.20 13.26 5.44
N ASN A 59 6.65 13.57 4.27
CA ASN A 59 6.28 12.54 3.32
C ASN A 59 7.50 12.01 2.57
N LEU A 60 7.84 10.75 2.84
CA LEU A 60 8.94 10.00 2.23
C LEU A 60 8.45 8.95 1.21
N SER A 61 7.14 8.90 0.94
CA SER A 61 6.53 7.92 0.04
C SER A 61 6.79 8.18 -1.45
N LYS A 62 7.29 9.38 -1.79
CA LYS A 62 7.46 9.90 -3.17
C LYS A 62 6.15 10.12 -3.94
N LEU A 63 5.00 9.97 -3.30
CA LEU A 63 3.69 10.26 -3.87
C LEU A 63 3.11 11.50 -3.18
N PRO A 64 2.57 12.49 -3.91
CA PRO A 64 1.98 13.67 -3.27
C PRO A 64 0.74 13.26 -2.47
N MET A 65 0.63 13.73 -1.23
CA MET A 65 -0.50 13.47 -0.33
C MET A 65 -1.21 14.79 -0.04
N GLU A 66 -2.53 14.79 0.09
CA GLU A 66 -3.37 15.95 0.32
C GLU A 66 -2.93 16.70 1.59
N ILE A 67 -2.54 15.95 2.62
CA ILE A 67 -2.01 16.49 3.88
C ILE A 67 -0.64 17.16 3.74
N ASP A 68 0.09 17.01 2.63
CA ASP A 68 1.40 17.65 2.44
C ASP A 68 1.33 19.17 2.33
N ILE A 69 0.14 19.71 2.06
CA ILE A 69 -0.06 21.15 2.10
C ILE A 69 0.06 21.70 3.52
N LEU A 70 -0.25 20.89 4.52
CA LEU A 70 -0.34 21.30 5.92
C LEU A 70 1.03 21.54 6.55
N ARG A 71 1.07 22.45 7.52
CA ARG A 71 2.19 22.54 8.49
C ARG A 71 2.24 21.26 9.33
N GLY A 72 3.43 20.89 9.79
CA GLY A 72 3.66 19.68 10.60
C GLY A 72 2.68 19.54 11.77
N ALA A 73 2.51 20.58 12.59
CA ALA A 73 1.59 20.57 13.72
C ALA A 73 0.12 20.34 13.31
N LYS A 74 -0.32 20.92 12.18
CA LYS A 74 -1.69 20.71 11.67
C LYS A 74 -1.90 19.33 11.08
N LYS A 75 -0.86 18.76 10.47
CA LYS A 75 -0.86 17.37 10.01
C LYS A 75 -0.99 16.40 11.21
N GLN A 76 -0.22 16.65 12.27
CA GLN A 76 -0.29 15.88 13.51
C GLN A 76 -1.67 15.98 14.16
N GLU A 77 -2.19 17.21 14.32
CA GLU A 77 -3.53 17.48 14.87
C GLU A 77 -4.61 16.73 14.09
N LEU A 78 -4.59 16.78 12.76
CA LEU A 78 -5.59 16.11 11.93
C LEU A 78 -5.60 14.58 12.11
N ILE A 79 -4.41 13.96 12.06
CA ILE A 79 -4.32 12.50 12.19
C ILE A 79 -4.67 12.07 13.63
N TYR A 80 -4.30 12.87 14.63
CA TYR A 80 -4.68 12.63 16.02
C TYR A 80 -6.20 12.73 16.23
N ILE A 81 -6.87 13.73 15.64
CA ILE A 81 -8.33 13.84 15.66
C ILE A 81 -8.96 12.59 15.02
N ALA A 82 -8.45 12.15 13.88
CA ALA A 82 -8.94 10.93 13.23
C ALA A 82 -8.79 9.69 14.13
N LEU A 83 -7.68 9.59 14.89
CA LEU A 83 -7.46 8.50 15.84
C LEU A 83 -8.49 8.53 16.97
N CYS A 84 -8.68 9.68 17.62
CA CYS A 84 -9.67 9.81 18.70
C CYS A 84 -11.09 9.53 18.21
N LYS A 85 -11.45 10.02 17.01
CA LYS A 85 -12.79 9.77 16.45
C LYS A 85 -12.98 8.31 16.05
N PHE A 86 -11.91 7.64 15.64
CA PHE A 86 -11.98 6.20 15.39
C PHE A 86 -12.15 5.41 16.69
N GLU A 87 -11.50 5.84 17.77
CA GLU A 87 -11.71 5.29 19.12
C GLU A 87 -13.18 5.38 19.54
N ASP A 88 -13.78 6.58 19.43
CA ASP A 88 -15.18 6.82 19.77
C ASP A 88 -16.12 5.88 18.98
N ILE A 89 -15.84 5.67 17.69
CA ILE A 89 -16.63 4.78 16.83
C ILE A 89 -16.45 3.32 17.24
N LEU A 90 -15.24 2.87 17.60
CA LEU A 90 -15.03 1.51 18.09
C LEU A 90 -15.80 1.27 19.39
N ASP A 91 -15.81 2.25 20.30
CA ASP A 91 -16.55 2.15 21.55
C ASP A 91 -18.07 2.14 21.33
N GLU A 92 -18.59 2.93 20.38
CA GLU A 92 -19.99 2.86 19.95
C GLU A 92 -20.35 1.49 19.35
N LEU A 93 -19.46 0.92 18.53
CA LEU A 93 -19.66 -0.40 17.95
C LEU A 93 -19.62 -1.52 18.99
N ARG A 94 -18.87 -1.37 20.10
CA ARG A 94 -18.85 -2.35 21.20
C ARG A 94 -20.14 -2.42 21.98
N ILE A 95 -20.81 -1.28 22.16
CA ILE A 95 -22.08 -1.21 22.89
C ILE A 95 -23.29 -1.57 22.01
N THR A 96 -23.12 -1.50 20.70
CA THR A 96 -24.14 -1.87 19.71
C THR A 96 -24.09 -3.38 19.46
N PRO A 97 -25.22 -4.11 19.41
CA PRO A 97 -25.22 -5.53 19.05
C PRO A 97 -24.91 -5.68 17.55
N ILE A 98 -23.62 -5.73 17.22
CA ILE A 98 -23.10 -5.96 15.88
C ILE A 98 -22.36 -7.29 15.83
N LEU A 99 -22.67 -8.11 14.84
CA LEU A 99 -21.98 -9.36 14.56
C LEU A 99 -20.80 -9.13 13.61
N LEU A 100 -19.80 -10.00 13.67
CA LEU A 100 -18.62 -9.92 12.81
C LEU A 100 -18.99 -9.95 11.31
N GLU A 101 -20.01 -10.73 10.95
CA GLU A 101 -20.49 -10.90 9.58
C GLU A 101 -21.19 -9.66 9.01
N GLU A 102 -21.51 -8.67 9.87
CA GLU A 102 -22.12 -7.39 9.50
C GLU A 102 -21.08 -6.29 9.20
N ILE A 103 -19.80 -6.53 9.52
CA ILE A 103 -18.72 -5.54 9.32
C ILE A 103 -18.52 -5.17 7.84
N PRO A 104 -18.50 -6.11 6.87
CA PRO A 104 -18.36 -5.75 5.46
C PRO A 104 -19.48 -4.83 4.94
N GLN A 105 -20.71 -5.05 5.40
CA GLN A 105 -21.88 -4.26 4.99
C GLN A 105 -21.84 -2.85 5.63
N LYS A 106 -21.33 -2.73 6.86
CA LYS A 106 -21.18 -1.45 7.55
C LYS A 106 -19.87 -0.72 7.26
N ARG A 107 -18.92 -1.34 6.55
CA ARG A 107 -17.60 -0.76 6.22
C ARG A 107 -17.72 0.68 5.69
N ASN A 108 -18.57 0.88 4.69
CA ASN A 108 -18.71 2.21 4.07
C ASN A 108 -19.31 3.22 5.05
N GLU A 109 -20.34 2.83 5.81
CA GLU A 109 -20.95 3.69 6.83
C GLU A 109 -19.93 4.11 7.89
N ILE A 110 -19.15 3.18 8.42
CA ILE A 110 -18.11 3.43 9.44
C ILE A 110 -17.05 4.41 8.90
N VAL A 111 -16.56 4.16 7.68
CA VAL A 111 -15.51 5.00 7.06
C VAL A 111 -16.04 6.39 6.71
N SER A 112 -17.26 6.49 6.16
CA SER A 112 -17.94 7.77 5.89
C SER A 112 -18.14 8.56 7.17
N LYS A 113 -18.64 7.89 8.22
CA LYS A 113 -18.89 8.51 9.52
C LYS A 113 -17.60 9.07 10.10
N LEU A 114 -16.52 8.28 10.08
CA LEU A 114 -15.21 8.72 10.58
C LEU A 114 -14.71 9.95 9.80
N TRP A 115 -14.81 9.95 8.48
CA TRP A 115 -14.43 11.11 7.66
C TRP A 115 -15.28 12.35 7.99
N GLU A 116 -16.59 12.20 8.12
CA GLU A 116 -17.52 13.30 8.42
C GLU A 116 -17.20 13.93 9.79
N VAL A 117 -17.13 13.12 10.85
CA VAL A 117 -16.88 13.64 12.21
C VAL A 117 -15.46 14.22 12.34
N THR A 118 -14.47 13.64 11.65
CA THR A 118 -13.11 14.20 11.63
C THR A 118 -13.08 15.54 10.90
N THR A 119 -13.78 15.66 9.76
CA THR A 119 -13.92 16.91 9.00
C THR A 119 -14.56 17.99 9.87
N GLN A 120 -15.67 17.66 10.53
CA GLN A 120 -16.40 18.58 11.40
C GLN A 120 -15.53 19.11 12.55
N VAL A 121 -14.78 18.24 13.22
CA VAL A 121 -13.93 18.62 14.35
C VAL A 121 -12.74 19.46 13.87
N PHE A 122 -12.05 19.02 12.82
CA PHE A 122 -10.84 19.69 12.33
C PHE A 122 -11.11 21.10 11.81
N PHE A 123 -12.24 21.29 11.12
CA PHE A 123 -12.63 22.59 10.56
C PHE A 123 -13.64 23.36 11.43
N SER A 124 -13.88 22.94 12.68
CA SER A 124 -14.85 23.57 13.59
C SER A 124 -14.66 25.09 13.77
N LYS A 125 -13.43 25.59 13.65
CA LYS A 125 -13.09 27.02 13.73
C LYS A 125 -13.45 27.83 12.48
N TYR A 126 -13.72 27.18 11.36
CA TYR A 126 -13.97 27.81 10.06
C TYR A 126 -15.40 27.56 9.61
N TYR A 127 -16.37 27.79 10.49
CA TYR A 127 -17.78 27.60 10.13
C TYR A 127 -18.19 28.49 8.94
N GLN A 128 -17.68 29.72 8.90
CA GLN A 128 -17.86 30.66 7.81
C GLN A 128 -16.51 31.23 7.37
N VAL A 129 -16.36 31.40 6.06
CA VAL A 129 -15.18 32.00 5.44
C VAL A 129 -15.64 33.08 4.46
N GLU A 130 -14.89 34.19 4.39
CA GLU A 130 -15.11 35.23 3.39
C GLU A 130 -14.40 34.90 2.07
N ILE A 131 -15.17 34.77 1.00
CA ILE A 131 -14.64 34.51 -0.35
C ILE A 131 -14.91 35.73 -1.21
N SER A 132 -13.90 36.16 -1.98
CA SER A 132 -14.08 37.23 -2.96
C SER A 132 -14.74 36.66 -4.21
N SER A 133 -15.98 37.07 -4.49
CA SER A 133 -16.66 36.71 -5.74
C SER A 133 -16.09 37.54 -6.89
N SER A 134 -15.33 36.92 -7.80
CA SER A 134 -15.01 37.51 -9.10
C SER A 134 -16.09 37.15 -10.13
N THR A 135 -17.31 37.67 -9.96
CA THR A 135 -18.24 37.71 -11.09
C THR A 135 -17.71 38.75 -12.07
N MET A 136 -17.23 38.29 -13.22
CA MET A 136 -16.78 39.16 -14.32
C MET A 136 -17.97 39.99 -14.84
N THR A 137 -18.21 41.13 -14.22
CA THR A 137 -18.82 42.30 -14.85
C THR A 137 -17.83 43.44 -14.68
N LEU A 138 -17.55 44.15 -15.78
CA LEU A 138 -16.44 45.09 -15.94
C LEU A 138 -16.36 46.26 -14.93
N ASN A 139 -17.23 46.35 -13.92
CA ASN A 139 -17.30 47.44 -12.95
C ASN A 139 -17.73 47.04 -11.51
N SER A 140 -17.64 45.76 -11.08
CA SER A 140 -18.04 45.41 -9.71
C SER A 140 -16.83 45.37 -8.75
N PHE A 141 -16.96 46.05 -7.60
CA PHE A 141 -16.11 45.77 -6.44
C PHE A 141 -16.32 44.31 -6.06
N ALA A 142 -15.25 43.56 -5.81
CA ALA A 142 -15.34 42.18 -5.36
C ALA A 142 -16.19 42.12 -4.07
N GLU A 143 -17.43 41.67 -4.20
CA GLU A 143 -18.30 41.45 -3.05
C GLU A 143 -17.75 40.24 -2.28
N LYS A 144 -17.48 40.44 -1.00
CA LYS A 144 -17.07 39.37 -0.11
C LYS A 144 -18.32 38.62 0.35
N ILE A 145 -18.45 37.38 -0.08
CA ILE A 145 -19.56 36.51 0.30
C ILE A 145 -19.09 35.65 1.47
N LYS A 146 -19.87 35.63 2.56
CA LYS A 146 -19.67 34.69 3.66
C LYS A 146 -20.28 33.35 3.27
N LEU A 147 -19.47 32.31 3.24
CA LEU A 147 -19.89 30.98 2.83
C LEU A 147 -19.71 29.99 3.99
N GLU A 148 -20.71 29.15 4.23
CA GLU A 148 -20.62 28.07 5.22
C GLU A 148 -19.76 26.93 4.68
N VAL A 149 -18.66 26.64 5.38
CA VAL A 149 -17.63 25.72 4.86
C VAL A 149 -18.13 24.27 4.89
N MET A 150 -18.80 23.85 5.96
CA MET A 150 -19.14 22.43 6.16
C MET A 150 -20.06 21.86 5.06
N PRO A 151 -21.17 22.51 4.67
CA PRO A 151 -22.01 22.00 3.60
C PRO A 151 -21.27 21.79 2.28
N VAL A 152 -20.31 22.68 1.95
CA VAL A 152 -19.51 22.57 0.72
C VAL A 152 -18.52 21.42 0.80
N LEU A 153 -17.83 21.23 1.94
CA LEU A 153 -16.91 20.11 2.10
C LEU A 153 -17.64 18.76 2.02
N LEU A 154 -18.82 18.66 2.64
CA LEU A 154 -19.60 17.42 2.67
C LEU A 154 -20.24 17.09 1.32
N ASN A 155 -20.49 18.09 0.47
CA ASN A 155 -20.99 17.89 -0.88
C ASN A 155 -20.02 17.10 -1.79
N ASP A 156 -18.74 17.02 -1.44
CA ASP A 156 -17.72 16.27 -2.19
C ASP A 156 -17.63 14.77 -1.82
N VAL A 157 -18.56 14.26 -1.00
CA VAL A 157 -18.56 12.88 -0.48
C VAL A 157 -18.35 11.82 -1.57
N GLU A 158 -18.99 11.94 -2.73
CA GLU A 158 -18.85 10.97 -3.82
C GLU A 158 -17.42 10.90 -4.36
N ASN A 159 -16.77 12.05 -4.53
CA ASN A 159 -15.39 12.14 -5.00
C ASN A 159 -14.43 11.61 -3.94
N VAL A 160 -14.66 11.96 -2.67
CA VAL A 160 -13.87 11.48 -1.53
C VAL A 160 -13.92 9.94 -1.44
N HIS A 161 -15.11 9.35 -1.61
CA HIS A 161 -15.26 7.90 -1.68
C HIS A 161 -14.50 7.29 -2.85
N LYS A 162 -14.72 7.83 -4.04
CA LYS A 162 -14.14 7.31 -5.28
C LYS A 162 -12.61 7.31 -5.25
N PHE A 163 -12.00 8.40 -4.81
CA PHE A 163 -10.56 8.61 -4.92
C PHE A 163 -9.78 8.15 -3.69
N ILE A 164 -10.41 8.07 -2.52
CA ILE A 164 -9.70 7.83 -1.25
C ILE A 164 -10.38 6.73 -0.44
N LEU A 165 -11.60 6.92 0.07
CA LEU A 165 -12.17 6.04 1.10
C LEU A 165 -12.43 4.60 0.62
N ASN A 166 -12.88 4.42 -0.62
CA ASN A 166 -13.11 3.08 -1.18
C ASN A 166 -11.80 2.35 -1.54
N LYS A 167 -10.68 3.08 -1.56
CA LYS A 167 -9.34 2.54 -1.88
C LYS A 167 -8.57 2.12 -0.65
N ILE A 168 -9.07 2.41 0.55
CA ILE A 168 -8.43 1.99 1.81
C ILE A 168 -8.57 0.47 1.93
N PRO A 169 -7.45 -0.28 1.91
CA PRO A 169 -7.48 -1.72 1.96
C PRO A 169 -7.66 -2.23 3.39
N LEU A 170 -8.22 -3.43 3.52
CA LEU A 170 -8.27 -4.22 4.74
C LEU A 170 -8.88 -3.53 5.98
N VAL A 171 -9.85 -2.62 5.75
CA VAL A 171 -10.56 -1.92 6.83
C VAL A 171 -11.40 -2.89 7.66
N GLU A 172 -12.01 -3.87 7.01
CA GLU A 172 -12.86 -4.88 7.65
C GLU A 172 -12.04 -5.77 8.56
N GLU A 173 -10.85 -6.19 8.12
CA GLU A 173 -9.90 -6.97 8.88
C GLU A 173 -9.35 -6.19 10.07
N LEU A 174 -9.04 -4.90 9.90
CA LEU A 174 -8.62 -4.04 11.01
C LEU A 174 -9.71 -3.94 12.08
N ILE A 175 -10.95 -3.64 11.69
CA ILE A 175 -12.07 -3.50 12.62
C ILE A 175 -12.38 -4.86 13.27
N GLY A 176 -12.41 -5.94 12.48
CA GLY A 176 -12.60 -7.31 12.96
C GLY A 176 -11.56 -7.72 13.99
N HIS A 177 -10.30 -7.36 13.76
CA HIS A 177 -9.20 -7.61 14.69
C HIS A 177 -9.37 -6.85 16.01
N LEU A 178 -9.72 -5.54 15.94
CA LEU A 178 -9.84 -4.68 17.12
C LEU A 178 -11.08 -4.96 17.98
N LEU A 179 -12.22 -5.29 17.34
CA LEU A 179 -13.49 -5.51 18.04
C LEU A 179 -13.70 -6.97 18.44
N PHE A 180 -13.34 -7.92 17.58
CA PHE A 180 -13.70 -9.33 17.73
C PHE A 180 -12.48 -10.25 17.91
N GLN A 181 -11.28 -9.68 18.03
CA GLN A 181 -10.04 -10.44 18.20
C GLN A 181 -9.81 -11.47 17.05
N VAL A 182 -10.22 -11.11 15.83
CA VAL A 182 -10.01 -11.96 14.64
C VAL A 182 -8.53 -12.01 14.29
N SER A 183 -8.01 -13.21 13.99
CA SER A 183 -6.63 -13.39 13.55
C SER A 183 -6.38 -12.70 12.20
N LEU A 184 -5.21 -12.07 12.05
CA LEU A 184 -4.81 -11.44 10.79
C LEU A 184 -4.00 -12.40 9.93
N VAL A 185 -4.12 -12.28 8.61
CA VAL A 185 -3.35 -13.10 7.67
C VAL A 185 -2.10 -12.34 7.23
N VAL A 186 -0.92 -12.83 7.64
CA VAL A 186 0.39 -12.31 7.24
C VAL A 186 1.10 -13.38 6.41
N ASP A 187 1.52 -13.05 5.19
CA ASP A 187 2.19 -14.00 4.27
C ASP A 187 1.46 -15.35 4.14
N ASN A 188 0.13 -15.29 4.04
CA ASN A 188 -0.75 -16.45 3.93
C ASN A 188 -0.76 -17.37 5.17
N LYS A 189 -0.37 -16.85 6.34
CA LYS A 189 -0.45 -17.52 7.65
C LYS A 189 -1.38 -16.75 8.57
N SER A 190 -2.24 -17.47 9.29
CA SER A 190 -3.11 -16.89 10.31
C SER A 190 -2.30 -16.59 11.57
N CYS A 191 -2.21 -15.32 11.94
CA CYS A 191 -1.51 -14.82 13.11
C CYS A 191 -2.52 -14.42 14.18
N ALA A 192 -2.43 -15.07 15.34
CA ALA A 192 -3.30 -14.79 16.47
C ALA A 192 -3.09 -13.37 17.01
N VAL A 193 -4.08 -12.85 17.71
CA VAL A 193 -4.01 -11.51 18.30
C VAL A 193 -2.89 -11.42 19.33
N GLY A 194 -2.21 -10.27 19.37
CA GLY A 194 -1.06 -10.05 20.23
C GLY A 194 0.26 -10.66 19.74
N THR A 195 0.25 -11.48 18.68
CA THR A 195 1.50 -11.96 18.06
C THR A 195 2.26 -10.78 17.42
N PRO A 196 3.61 -10.79 17.41
CA PRO A 196 4.40 -9.70 16.83
C PRO A 196 4.02 -9.37 15.38
N GLU A 197 3.74 -10.39 14.57
CA GLU A 197 3.36 -10.24 13.16
C GLU A 197 1.98 -9.60 13.02
N ALA A 198 1.00 -10.04 13.82
CA ALA A 198 -0.34 -9.44 13.82
C ALA A 198 -0.29 -7.98 14.30
N MET A 199 0.49 -7.70 15.35
CA MET A 199 0.67 -6.34 15.88
C MET A 199 1.31 -5.40 14.87
N GLN A 200 2.34 -5.85 14.13
CA GLN A 200 2.97 -5.04 13.09
C GLN A 200 2.01 -4.75 11.93
N LEU A 201 1.25 -5.74 11.48
CA LEU A 201 0.28 -5.54 10.40
C LEU A 201 -0.88 -4.64 10.86
N SER A 202 -1.46 -4.87 12.04
CA SER A 202 -2.56 -4.04 12.56
C SER A 202 -2.13 -2.60 12.80
N GLU A 203 -0.90 -2.37 13.28
CA GLU A 203 -0.31 -1.03 13.41
C GLU A 203 -0.21 -0.34 12.04
N ALA A 204 0.29 -1.04 11.03
CA ALA A 204 0.41 -0.49 9.68
C ALA A 204 -0.95 -0.21 9.03
N LEU A 205 -1.95 -1.08 9.26
CA LEU A 205 -3.32 -0.88 8.78
C LEU A 205 -3.96 0.34 9.45
N LEU A 206 -3.82 0.46 10.78
CA LEU A 206 -4.30 1.62 11.53
C LEU A 206 -3.67 2.91 11.02
N GLN A 207 -2.35 2.96 10.90
CA GLN A 207 -1.65 4.15 10.42
C GLN A 207 -2.09 4.53 9.00
N ASN A 208 -2.16 3.54 8.10
CA ASN A 208 -2.62 3.79 6.74
C ASN A 208 -4.06 4.31 6.72
N PHE A 209 -4.93 3.74 7.55
CA PHE A 209 -6.31 4.15 7.65
C PHE A 209 -6.43 5.61 8.09
N LEU A 210 -5.78 5.99 9.18
CA LEU A 210 -5.82 7.36 9.72
C LEU A 210 -5.22 8.39 8.76
N ILE A 211 -4.10 8.05 8.12
CA ILE A 211 -3.48 8.89 7.09
C ILE A 211 -4.41 9.05 5.89
N SER A 212 -5.11 7.99 5.49
CA SER A 212 -6.08 8.04 4.38
C SER A 212 -7.30 8.89 4.73
N ILE A 213 -7.81 8.81 5.98
CA ILE A 213 -8.86 9.70 6.47
C ILE A 213 -8.40 11.15 6.46
N ALA A 214 -7.18 11.44 6.94
CA ALA A 214 -6.64 12.79 6.92
C ALA A 214 -6.53 13.35 5.48
N ASN A 215 -6.13 12.51 4.51
CA ASN A 215 -6.15 12.91 3.10
C ASN A 215 -7.58 13.16 2.58
N ALA A 216 -8.54 12.33 2.99
CA ALA A 216 -9.96 12.51 2.64
C ALA A 216 -10.56 13.80 3.23
N VAL A 217 -10.19 14.20 4.44
CA VAL A 217 -10.60 15.47 5.04
C VAL A 217 -10.07 16.67 4.24
N MET A 218 -8.82 16.57 3.76
CA MET A 218 -8.19 17.65 2.99
C MET A 218 -8.65 17.74 1.54
N TYR A 219 -9.17 16.65 0.96
CA TYR A 219 -9.57 16.62 -0.45
C TYR A 219 -10.60 17.70 -0.82
N PRO A 220 -11.76 17.83 -0.13
CA PRO A 220 -12.72 18.88 -0.46
C PRO A 220 -12.19 20.28 -0.19
N LEU A 221 -11.36 20.46 0.84
CA LEU A 221 -10.74 21.76 1.15
C LEU A 221 -9.88 22.23 -0.03
N LEU A 222 -9.05 21.34 -0.58
CA LEU A 222 -8.17 21.64 -1.70
C LEU A 222 -8.92 21.91 -3.01
N ASN A 223 -10.15 21.42 -3.15
CA ASN A 223 -10.94 21.65 -4.36
C ASN A 223 -11.81 22.90 -4.28
N ASN A 224 -12.26 23.29 -3.09
CA ASN A 224 -13.23 24.37 -2.92
C ASN A 224 -12.65 25.62 -2.25
N PHE A 225 -11.62 25.48 -1.41
CA PHE A 225 -11.13 26.56 -0.54
C PHE A 225 -9.60 26.73 -0.52
N ALA A 226 -8.89 26.16 -1.49
CA ALA A 226 -7.42 26.19 -1.50
C ALA A 226 -6.84 27.62 -1.52
N ASP A 227 -7.54 28.57 -2.15
CA ASP A 227 -7.05 29.95 -2.30
C ASP A 227 -7.53 30.92 -1.20
N VAL A 228 -8.27 30.44 -0.20
CA VAL A 228 -8.74 31.28 0.90
C VAL A 228 -7.59 31.66 1.84
N GLU A 229 -7.33 32.95 2.00
CA GLU A 229 -6.21 33.46 2.83
C GLU A 229 -6.31 33.05 4.30
N GLU A 230 -7.51 33.11 4.91
CA GLU A 230 -7.74 32.66 6.29
C GLU A 230 -7.31 31.19 6.49
N ILE A 231 -7.56 30.33 5.49
CA ILE A 231 -7.16 28.92 5.52
C ILE A 231 -5.64 28.79 5.29
N LYS A 232 -5.06 29.54 4.36
CA LYS A 232 -3.61 29.49 4.08
C LYS A 232 -2.77 29.86 5.30
N GLU A 233 -3.14 30.94 6.00
CA GLU A 233 -2.38 31.45 7.14
C GLU A 233 -2.33 30.46 8.29
N ASP A 234 -3.43 29.74 8.53
CA ASP A 234 -3.56 28.83 9.66
C ASP A 234 -3.13 27.39 9.35
N PHE A 235 -3.43 26.88 8.15
CA PHE A 235 -3.18 25.48 7.81
C PHE A 235 -1.89 25.26 7.03
N TYR A 236 -1.57 26.11 6.05
CA TYR A 236 -0.63 25.73 4.99
C TYR A 236 0.82 26.02 5.34
N SER A 237 1.70 25.13 4.89
CA SER A 237 3.14 25.33 5.00
C SER A 237 3.57 26.59 4.25
N ARG A 238 4.57 27.31 4.77
CA ARG A 238 5.05 28.57 4.16
C ARG A 238 5.53 28.40 2.71
N GLN A 239 5.91 27.18 2.33
CA GLN A 239 6.38 26.84 0.98
C GLN A 239 5.23 26.75 -0.04
N LEU A 240 3.97 26.70 0.41
CA LEU A 240 2.78 26.49 -0.41
C LEU A 240 1.74 27.60 -0.18
N LEU A 241 2.19 28.86 -0.08
CA LEU A 241 1.29 30.01 0.10
C LEU A 241 0.92 30.70 -1.22
N SER A 242 1.79 30.64 -2.24
CA SER A 242 1.48 31.27 -3.51
C SER A 242 0.43 30.46 -4.27
N THR A 243 -0.51 31.14 -4.94
CA THR A 243 -1.50 30.49 -5.81
C THR A 243 -0.83 29.57 -6.83
N ARG A 244 0.33 29.95 -7.37
CA ARG A 244 1.08 29.10 -8.31
C ARG A 244 1.54 27.79 -7.68
N ASP A 245 2.02 27.82 -6.44
CA ASP A 245 2.52 26.61 -5.78
C ASP A 245 1.37 25.69 -5.35
N ILE A 246 0.25 26.28 -4.91
CA ILE A 246 -1.00 25.56 -4.62
C ILE A 246 -1.51 24.87 -5.89
N GLU A 247 -1.58 25.57 -7.02
CA GLU A 247 -2.01 24.99 -8.30
C GLU A 247 -1.08 23.88 -8.78
N LYS A 248 0.25 24.03 -8.66
CA LYS A 248 1.20 22.94 -8.96
C LYS A 248 0.95 21.72 -8.07
N PHE A 249 0.71 21.94 -6.78
CA PHE A 249 0.42 20.88 -5.83
C PHE A 249 -0.88 20.14 -6.19
N ARG A 250 -1.98 20.86 -6.44
CA ARG A 250 -3.26 20.29 -6.91
C ARG A 250 -3.12 19.51 -8.21
N ASN A 251 -2.31 20.00 -9.15
CA ASN A 251 -2.00 19.31 -10.39
C ASN A 251 -1.23 18.00 -10.15
N SER A 252 -0.30 17.99 -9.19
CA SER A 252 0.45 16.79 -8.80
C SER A 252 -0.47 15.71 -8.19
N LEU A 253 -1.45 16.12 -7.36
CA LEU A 253 -2.47 15.21 -6.81
C LEU A 253 -3.39 14.67 -7.93
N SER A 254 -3.85 15.54 -8.82
CA SER A 254 -4.66 15.16 -9.97
C SER A 254 -3.94 14.15 -10.87
N TRP A 255 -2.63 14.32 -11.07
CA TRP A 255 -1.79 13.38 -11.79
C TRP A 255 -1.65 12.04 -11.04
N ARG A 256 -1.46 12.08 -9.71
CA ARG A 256 -1.42 10.87 -8.88
C ARG A 256 -2.68 10.03 -9.05
N TYR A 257 -3.89 10.61 -8.96
CA TYR A 257 -5.12 9.81 -9.12
C TYR A 257 -5.21 9.14 -10.50
N ARG A 258 -4.83 9.84 -11.57
CA ARG A 258 -4.83 9.28 -12.93
C ARG A 258 -3.85 8.12 -13.06
N ILE A 259 -2.62 8.30 -12.57
CA ILE A 259 -1.61 7.24 -12.62
C ILE A 259 -2.02 6.03 -11.78
N GLU A 260 -2.52 6.25 -10.57
CA GLU A 260 -2.97 5.16 -9.71
C GLU A 260 -4.16 4.42 -10.35
N GLN A 261 -5.18 5.12 -10.85
CA GLN A 261 -6.35 4.50 -11.45
C GLN A 261 -6.01 3.64 -12.69
N TYR A 262 -5.12 4.11 -13.56
CA TYR A 262 -4.87 3.45 -14.84
C TYR A 262 -3.66 2.51 -14.83
N VAL A 263 -2.70 2.70 -13.93
CA VAL A 263 -1.43 1.96 -13.94
C VAL A 263 -1.07 1.39 -12.56
N GLY A 264 -1.10 2.22 -11.52
CA GLY A 264 -0.64 1.85 -10.18
C GLY A 264 -1.48 0.75 -9.55
N GLU A 265 -2.79 0.96 -9.43
CA GLU A 265 -3.74 0.02 -8.85
C GLU A 265 -3.86 -1.28 -9.67
N PRO A 266 -3.99 -1.25 -11.02
CA PRO A 266 -4.01 -2.48 -11.82
C PRO A 266 -2.74 -3.32 -11.65
N LYS A 267 -1.57 -2.67 -11.60
CA LYS A 267 -0.30 -3.33 -11.31
C LYS A 267 -0.30 -3.95 -9.91
N ALA A 268 -0.74 -3.20 -8.90
CA ALA A 268 -0.82 -3.70 -7.52
C ALA A 268 -1.78 -4.89 -7.37
N ILE A 269 -2.91 -4.87 -8.09
CA ILE A 269 -3.85 -6.00 -8.16
C ILE A 269 -3.18 -7.22 -8.80
N PHE A 270 -2.51 -7.05 -9.94
CA PHE A 270 -1.79 -8.12 -10.63
C PHE A 270 -0.69 -8.74 -9.75
N GLU A 271 0.06 -7.90 -9.04
CA GLU A 271 1.14 -8.31 -8.13
C GLU A 271 0.63 -8.78 -6.75
N SER A 272 -0.70 -8.83 -6.52
CA SER A 272 -1.32 -9.21 -5.24
C SER A 272 -0.76 -8.44 -4.05
N ASN A 273 -0.69 -7.11 -4.21
CA ASN A 273 -0.04 -6.22 -3.26
C ASN A 273 -0.95 -5.04 -2.90
N PHE A 274 -0.94 -4.66 -1.62
CA PHE A 274 -1.44 -3.36 -1.17
C PHE A 274 -0.29 -2.47 -0.73
N SER A 275 -0.41 -1.19 -1.07
CA SER A 275 0.51 -0.16 -0.61
C SER A 275 -0.10 0.57 0.58
N LEU A 276 0.58 0.52 1.72
CA LEU A 276 0.21 1.20 2.95
C LEU A 276 1.11 2.40 3.19
N PHE A 277 0.55 3.47 3.74
CA PHE A 277 1.32 4.55 4.35
C PHE A 277 1.51 4.26 5.83
N VAL A 278 2.76 4.22 6.29
CA VAL A 278 3.12 3.93 7.68
C VAL A 278 3.96 5.05 8.27
N LEU A 279 3.81 5.26 9.56
CA LEU A 279 4.58 6.23 10.33
C LEU A 279 5.89 5.60 10.78
N ASN A 280 6.96 6.38 10.72
CA ASN A 280 8.21 6.06 11.37
C ASN A 280 8.85 7.31 11.97
N GLU A 281 10.00 7.13 12.60
CA GLU A 281 10.75 8.22 13.26
C GLU A 281 11.09 9.39 12.31
N SER A 282 11.19 9.12 11.00
CA SER A 282 11.56 10.12 9.99
C SER A 282 10.37 10.75 9.26
N GLY A 283 9.16 10.19 9.40
CA GLY A 283 7.96 10.64 8.71
C GLY A 283 7.10 9.50 8.13
N ILE A 284 6.44 9.76 7.00
CA ILE A 284 5.48 8.85 6.36
C ILE A 284 6.17 8.08 5.25
N LYS A 285 6.25 6.74 5.35
CA LYS A 285 6.81 5.87 4.31
C LYS A 285 5.74 5.00 3.67
N LYS A 286 6.06 4.50 2.48
CA LYS A 286 5.26 3.49 1.79
C LYS A 286 5.76 2.10 2.16
N MET A 287 4.85 1.21 2.54
CA MET A 287 5.10 -0.20 2.79
C MET A 287 4.22 -1.05 1.87
N ALA A 288 4.75 -2.15 1.36
CA ALA A 288 4.00 -3.10 0.55
C ALA A 288 3.60 -4.29 1.42
N ILE A 289 2.36 -4.77 1.30
CA ILE A 289 1.90 -5.99 1.94
C ILE A 289 1.28 -6.92 0.90
N TYR A 290 1.57 -8.22 1.02
CA TYR A 290 0.95 -9.22 0.17
C TYR A 290 -0.49 -9.49 0.64
N SER A 291 -1.43 -9.51 -0.30
CA SER A 291 -2.79 -9.99 -0.07
C SER A 291 -3.39 -10.54 -1.37
N PRO A 292 -4.09 -11.68 -1.38
CA PRO A 292 -4.69 -12.23 -2.60
C PRO A 292 -5.79 -11.31 -3.19
N ARG A 293 -5.56 -10.77 -4.39
CA ARG A 293 -6.48 -9.82 -5.07
C ARG A 293 -7.15 -10.37 -6.33
N ARG A 294 -7.35 -11.69 -6.40
CA ARG A 294 -7.91 -12.38 -7.59
C ARG A 294 -9.30 -11.87 -7.97
N HIS A 295 -10.13 -11.58 -6.99
CA HIS A 295 -11.50 -11.09 -7.23
C HIS A 295 -11.50 -9.69 -7.86
N GLU A 296 -10.53 -8.84 -7.51
CA GLU A 296 -10.36 -7.51 -8.10
C GLU A 296 -9.77 -7.62 -9.51
N LEU A 297 -8.80 -8.51 -9.71
CA LEU A 297 -8.20 -8.78 -11.01
C LEU A 297 -9.26 -9.20 -12.04
N ALA A 298 -10.20 -10.06 -11.64
CA ALA A 298 -11.30 -10.51 -12.48
C ALA A 298 -12.31 -9.41 -12.85
N LYS A 299 -12.36 -8.31 -12.08
CA LYS A 299 -13.24 -7.15 -12.32
C LYS A 299 -12.57 -6.06 -13.15
N LEU A 300 -11.27 -6.16 -13.43
CA LEU A 300 -10.57 -5.17 -14.26
C LEU A 300 -11.13 -5.17 -15.69
N SER A 301 -11.27 -3.98 -16.26
CA SER A 301 -11.72 -3.77 -17.63
C SER A 301 -11.01 -2.56 -18.25
N GLY A 302 -11.08 -2.43 -19.58
CA GLY A 302 -10.51 -1.29 -20.31
C GLY A 302 -9.00 -1.12 -20.14
N ILE A 303 -8.55 0.10 -19.87
CA ILE A 303 -7.13 0.44 -19.69
C ILE A 303 -6.49 -0.36 -18.54
N PRO A 304 -7.10 -0.44 -17.33
CA PRO A 304 -6.61 -1.30 -16.26
C PRO A 304 -6.30 -2.75 -16.67
N LEU A 305 -7.21 -3.41 -17.37
CA LEU A 305 -7.01 -4.78 -17.85
C LEU A 305 -5.89 -4.87 -18.90
N THR A 306 -5.80 -3.86 -19.77
CA THR A 306 -4.73 -3.81 -20.78
C THR A 306 -3.35 -3.73 -20.11
N VAL A 307 -3.23 -2.96 -19.02
CA VAL A 307 -1.98 -2.87 -18.25
C VAL A 307 -1.58 -4.23 -17.67
N THR A 308 -2.51 -4.99 -17.09
CA THR A 308 -2.18 -6.31 -16.54
C THR A 308 -1.79 -7.31 -17.62
N LEU A 309 -2.49 -7.31 -18.77
CA LEU A 309 -2.13 -8.15 -19.93
C LEU A 309 -0.73 -7.81 -20.49
N LEU A 310 -0.35 -6.53 -20.50
CA LEU A 310 1.00 -6.12 -20.91
C LEU A 310 2.07 -6.59 -19.92
N LEU A 311 1.78 -6.56 -18.62
CA LEU A 311 2.68 -7.09 -17.59
C LEU A 311 2.85 -8.61 -17.73
N GLU A 312 1.76 -9.34 -17.93
CA GLU A 312 1.76 -10.78 -18.18
C GLU A 312 2.56 -11.13 -19.46
N THR A 313 2.31 -10.40 -20.55
CA THR A 313 3.02 -10.57 -21.82
C THR A 313 4.52 -10.30 -21.65
N ARG A 314 4.91 -9.25 -20.92
CA ARG A 314 6.31 -8.96 -20.59
C ARG A 314 6.93 -10.14 -19.86
N ASP A 315 6.27 -10.66 -18.83
CA ASP A 315 6.82 -11.73 -18.01
C ASP A 315 6.92 -13.06 -18.78
N ALA A 316 6.01 -13.31 -19.73
CA ALA A 316 6.08 -14.45 -20.64
C ALA A 316 7.20 -14.33 -21.69
N ILE A 317 7.46 -13.13 -22.23
CA ILE A 317 8.44 -12.90 -23.30
C ILE A 317 9.87 -12.70 -22.76
N ALA A 318 10.02 -12.11 -21.57
CA ALA A 318 11.32 -11.71 -21.04
C ALA A 318 12.37 -12.84 -20.97
N PRO A 319 12.04 -14.11 -20.64
CA PRO A 319 13.00 -15.21 -20.69
C PRO A 319 13.61 -15.41 -22.09
N GLY A 320 12.80 -15.36 -23.15
CA GLY A 320 13.25 -15.56 -24.54
C GLY A 320 14.14 -14.43 -25.05
N VAL A 321 13.80 -13.18 -24.72
CA VAL A 321 14.62 -12.02 -25.06
C VAL A 321 15.96 -12.08 -24.33
N ARG A 322 15.98 -12.37 -23.03
CA ARG A 322 17.22 -12.53 -22.25
C ARG A 322 18.11 -13.64 -22.81
N ALA A 323 17.53 -14.77 -23.20
CA ALA A 323 18.26 -15.88 -23.81
C ALA A 323 18.91 -15.48 -25.15
N THR A 324 18.17 -14.77 -26.00
CA THR A 324 18.68 -14.33 -27.31
C THR A 324 19.82 -13.31 -27.17
N VAL A 325 19.66 -12.32 -26.28
CA VAL A 325 20.71 -11.33 -26.01
C VAL A 325 21.95 -12.00 -25.43
N SER A 326 21.79 -12.96 -24.50
CA SER A 326 22.90 -13.74 -23.94
C SER A 326 23.62 -14.58 -25.00
N PHE A 327 22.89 -15.19 -25.94
CA PHE A 327 23.46 -15.94 -27.05
C PHE A 327 24.29 -15.03 -27.98
N ILE A 328 23.76 -13.87 -28.37
CA ILE A 328 24.48 -12.91 -29.21
C ILE A 328 25.72 -12.38 -28.47
N GLY A 329 25.57 -12.00 -27.20
CA GLY A 329 26.66 -11.50 -26.37
C GLY A 329 27.78 -12.53 -26.19
N SER A 330 27.44 -13.79 -25.92
CA SER A 330 28.43 -14.87 -25.84
C SER A 330 29.10 -15.16 -27.19
N GLY A 331 28.38 -15.04 -28.31
CA GLY A 331 28.94 -15.09 -29.66
C GLY A 331 29.96 -13.98 -29.93
N ILE A 332 29.63 -12.74 -29.57
CA ILE A 332 30.55 -11.59 -29.70
C ILE A 332 31.79 -11.79 -28.83
N VAL A 333 31.62 -12.19 -27.56
CA VAL A 333 32.73 -12.47 -26.64
C VAL A 333 33.61 -13.59 -27.18
N TYR A 334 33.01 -14.66 -27.73
CA TYR A 334 33.75 -15.76 -28.34
C TYR A 334 34.57 -15.28 -29.55
N LEU A 335 33.98 -14.50 -30.45
CA LEU A 335 34.70 -13.95 -31.61
C LEU A 335 35.88 -13.08 -31.17
N LEU A 336 35.70 -12.21 -30.19
CA LEU A 336 36.76 -11.33 -29.69
C LEU A 336 37.87 -12.12 -28.96
N THR A 337 37.51 -13.05 -28.07
CA THR A 337 38.50 -13.75 -27.24
C THR A 337 39.17 -14.91 -27.95
N GLN A 338 38.42 -15.74 -28.67
CA GLN A 338 38.96 -16.94 -29.31
C GLN A 338 39.44 -16.67 -30.72
N VAL A 339 38.68 -15.94 -31.56
CA VAL A 339 39.09 -15.74 -32.96
C VAL A 339 40.15 -14.65 -33.06
N VAL A 340 39.87 -13.46 -32.53
CA VAL A 340 40.83 -12.36 -32.57
C VAL A 340 42.01 -12.63 -31.62
N GLY A 341 41.75 -13.09 -30.39
CA GLY A 341 42.80 -13.41 -29.42
C GLY A 341 43.76 -14.51 -29.89
N ARG A 342 43.26 -15.63 -30.46
CA ARG A 342 44.15 -16.65 -31.05
C ARG A 342 44.81 -16.16 -32.34
N GLY A 343 44.12 -15.36 -33.15
CA GLY A 343 44.69 -14.76 -34.35
C GLY A 343 45.92 -13.91 -34.04
N ILE A 344 45.81 -12.99 -33.07
CA ILE A 344 46.94 -12.18 -32.58
C ILE A 344 48.01 -13.08 -31.98
N GLY A 345 47.62 -14.08 -31.18
CA GLY A 345 48.57 -15.03 -30.57
C GLY A 345 49.39 -15.83 -31.59
N LEU A 346 48.78 -16.25 -32.70
CA LEU A 346 49.45 -16.96 -33.79
C LEU A 346 50.39 -16.04 -34.58
N ILE A 347 49.98 -14.81 -34.86
CA ILE A 347 50.84 -13.80 -35.51
C ILE A 347 52.05 -13.49 -34.62
N GLY A 348 51.83 -13.25 -33.33
CA GLY A 348 52.90 -13.04 -32.36
C GLY A 348 53.86 -14.22 -32.28
N ARG A 349 53.33 -15.45 -32.28
CA ARG A 349 54.15 -16.68 -32.28
C ARG A 349 54.93 -16.86 -33.59
N GLY A 350 54.36 -16.53 -34.74
CA GLY A 350 55.03 -16.54 -36.03
C GLY A 350 56.18 -15.54 -36.12
N ILE A 351 55.98 -14.31 -35.60
CA ILE A 351 57.04 -13.30 -35.52
C ILE A 351 58.17 -13.77 -34.61
N PHE A 352 57.85 -14.34 -33.44
CA PHE A 352 58.85 -14.86 -32.51
C PHE A 352 59.66 -16.02 -33.09
N GLN A 353 59.02 -16.92 -33.85
CA GLN A 353 59.70 -18.02 -34.54
C GLN A 353 60.58 -17.52 -35.70
N GLY A 354 60.14 -16.51 -36.45
CA GLY A 354 60.94 -15.88 -37.52
C GLY A 354 62.19 -15.15 -36.99
N LEU A 355 62.07 -14.48 -35.84
CA LEU A 355 63.21 -13.87 -35.15
C LEU A 355 64.13 -14.93 -34.51
N GLY A 356 63.57 -16.03 -34.01
CA GLY A 356 64.32 -17.16 -33.44
C GLY A 356 65.24 -17.87 -34.44
N ASN A 357 64.78 -18.09 -35.66
CA ASN A 357 65.61 -18.66 -36.73
C ASN A 357 66.72 -17.69 -37.17
N SER A 358 66.43 -16.39 -37.24
CA SER A 358 67.42 -15.37 -37.60
C SER A 358 68.56 -15.25 -36.56
N PHE A 359 68.27 -15.51 -35.28
CA PHE A 359 69.29 -15.57 -34.22
C PHE A 359 70.08 -16.90 -34.20
N GLN A 360 69.49 -18.02 -34.63
CA GLN A 360 70.24 -19.27 -34.82
C GLN A 360 71.20 -19.19 -36.01
N ASP A 361 70.78 -18.57 -37.13
CA ASP A 361 71.65 -18.35 -38.30
C ASP A 361 72.78 -17.36 -37.99
N ALA A 362 72.53 -16.31 -37.18
CA ALA A 362 73.58 -15.41 -36.71
C ALA A 362 74.58 -16.07 -35.73
N LYS A 363 74.16 -17.12 -35.01
CA LYS A 363 75.06 -17.92 -34.16
C LYS A 363 75.84 -18.97 -34.95
N PHE A 364 75.26 -19.55 -36.01
CA PHE A 364 75.95 -20.49 -36.90
C PHE A 364 76.97 -19.78 -37.83
N GLY A 365 76.67 -18.57 -38.30
CA GLY A 365 77.62 -17.76 -39.08
C GLY A 365 78.87 -17.32 -38.28
N ARG A 366 78.80 -17.26 -36.95
CA ARG A 366 79.94 -16.88 -36.09
C ARG A 366 80.86 -18.06 -35.74
N ASN A 367 80.42 -19.30 -35.93
CA ASN A 367 81.25 -20.48 -35.67
C ASN A 367 82.09 -20.91 -36.88
N ASN A 368 81.68 -20.58 -38.11
CA ASN A 368 82.49 -20.86 -39.31
C ASN A 368 83.72 -19.91 -39.40
N ASN A 369 83.60 -18.66 -38.98
CA ASN A 369 84.73 -17.71 -39.01
C ASN A 369 85.79 -17.95 -37.92
N LYS A 370 85.56 -18.85 -36.95
CA LYS A 370 86.58 -19.26 -35.97
C LYS A 370 87.33 -20.54 -36.37
N ALA A 371 86.87 -21.26 -37.39
CA ALA A 371 87.55 -22.44 -37.91
C ALA A 371 88.58 -22.10 -39.01
N GLU A 372 88.46 -20.97 -39.71
CA GLU A 372 89.41 -20.56 -40.76
C GLU A 372 90.67 -19.83 -40.24
N THR A 373 90.67 -19.30 -39.01
CA THR A 373 91.86 -18.59 -38.46
C THR A 373 92.82 -19.47 -37.66
N LYS A 374 92.68 -20.81 -37.72
CA LYS A 374 93.60 -21.77 -37.08
C LYS A 374 94.32 -22.70 -38.07
N ARG A 375 94.39 -22.30 -39.35
CA ARG A 375 95.19 -22.99 -40.38
C ARG A 375 96.33 -22.17 -40.98
N ASN A 376 96.56 -20.95 -40.49
CA ASN A 376 97.75 -20.15 -40.80
C ASN A 376 98.37 -19.65 -39.49
N ASN A 377 99.07 -20.56 -38.81
CA ASN A 377 100.37 -20.37 -38.14
C ASN A 377 100.80 -21.66 -37.45
#